data_AF-A0A382J5L1-F1
#
_entry.id   AF-A0A382J5L1-F1
#
_cell.length_a   1.000
_cell.length_b   1.000
_cell.length_c   1.000
_cell.angle_alpha   90.00
_cell.angle_beta   90.00
_cell.angle_gamma   90.00
#
_symmetry.space_group_name_H-M   'P 1'
#
loop_
_entity.id
_entity.type
_entity.pdbx_description
1 polymer ?
#
loop_
_entity_poly.entity_id
_entity_poly.type
_entity_poly.pdbx_seq_one_letter_code
_entity_poly.pdbx_strand_id
1 'polypeptide(L)'
;MGILLKEEVPISYEDPPISGTADGVIEFHGEKLIELKSISDAGFAYRKTYNKPKDDHIRQAQIYMKCLDLDSGFVIYENKNNQEILPIYMERDDTFIEKLFTKYRKIHKAFLDDVLPLRPYKSASSKQCMSC
;
A
#
# COMPACT_ATOMS: atom_id res chain seq x y z
N MET A 1 7.23 -6.61 -28.17
CA MET A 1 7.46 -7.14 -26.81
C MET A 1 6.86 -6.15 -25.84
N GLY A 2 5.75 -6.50 -25.21
CA GLY A 2 5.07 -5.63 -24.24
C GLY A 2 5.72 -5.80 -22.87
N ILE A 3 6.13 -4.69 -22.26
CA ILE A 3 6.65 -4.66 -20.89
C ILE A 3 5.50 -4.87 -19.89
N LEU A 4 4.27 -4.57 -20.28
CA LEU A 4 3.08 -4.71 -19.45
C LEU A 4 2.50 -6.13 -19.58
N LEU A 5 2.41 -6.85 -18.47
CA LEU A 5 1.86 -8.19 -18.40
C LEU A 5 0.36 -8.16 -18.11
N LYS A 6 -0.04 -7.35 -17.13
CA LYS A 6 -1.42 -7.24 -16.66
C LYS A 6 -1.74 -5.81 -16.22
N GLU A 7 -2.97 -5.39 -16.45
CA GLU A 7 -3.56 -4.14 -15.95
C GLU A 7 -4.72 -4.48 -15.02
N GLU A 8 -5.00 -3.61 -14.05
CA GLU A 8 -6.15 -3.70 -13.13
C GLU A 8 -6.35 -5.10 -12.53
N VAL A 9 -5.31 -5.62 -11.86
CA VAL A 9 -5.31 -6.99 -11.35
C VAL A 9 -6.14 -7.07 -10.07
N PRO A 10 -7.26 -7.83 -10.06
CA PRO A 10 -8.05 -8.02 -8.86
C PRO A 10 -7.27 -8.89 -7.86
N ILE A 11 -7.29 -8.47 -6.61
CA ILE A 11 -6.61 -9.12 -5.50
C ILE A 11 -7.65 -9.59 -4.50
N SER A 12 -7.55 -10.85 -4.12
CA SER A 12 -8.29 -11.45 -3.02
C SER A 12 -7.35 -12.30 -2.18
N TYR A 13 -7.43 -12.16 -0.87
CA TYR A 13 -6.65 -12.92 0.10
C TYR A 13 -7.55 -13.31 1.26
N GLU A 14 -7.40 -14.53 1.77
CA GLU A 14 -8.33 -15.10 2.74
C GLU A 14 -8.00 -14.73 4.20
N ASP A 15 -6.71 -14.74 4.59
CA ASP A 15 -6.30 -14.53 5.99
C ASP A 15 -5.04 -13.65 6.16
N PRO A 16 -5.20 -12.34 6.46
CA PRO A 16 -6.47 -11.63 6.72
C PRO A 16 -7.30 -11.41 5.44
N PRO A 17 -8.63 -11.26 5.54
CA PRO A 17 -9.46 -10.99 4.37
C PRO A 17 -9.07 -9.63 3.79
N ILE A 18 -8.49 -9.66 2.59
CA ILE A 18 -8.07 -8.46 1.85
C ILE A 18 -8.64 -8.56 0.45
N SER A 19 -9.25 -7.47 0.00
CA SER A 19 -9.70 -7.29 -1.37
C SER A 19 -9.18 -5.96 -1.90
N GLY A 20 -8.77 -5.94 -3.18
CA GLY A 20 -8.33 -4.71 -3.83
C GLY A 20 -8.09 -4.92 -5.31
N THR A 21 -7.60 -3.87 -5.97
CA THR A 21 -7.17 -3.92 -7.36
C THR A 21 -5.80 -3.25 -7.43
N ALA A 22 -4.81 -3.97 -7.95
CA ALA A 22 -3.50 -3.41 -8.28
C ALA A 22 -3.54 -2.76 -9.67
N ASP A 23 -2.82 -1.66 -9.86
CA ASP A 23 -2.83 -0.95 -11.14
C ASP A 23 -2.26 -1.80 -12.27
N GLY A 24 -1.20 -2.56 -12.02
CA GLY A 24 -0.69 -3.53 -12.99
C GLY A 24 0.53 -4.33 -12.56
N VAL A 25 0.96 -5.23 -13.43
CA VAL A 25 2.19 -6.02 -13.30
C VAL A 25 2.97 -5.91 -14.60
N ILE A 26 4.27 -5.64 -14.51
CA ILE A 26 5.17 -5.51 -15.64
C ILE A 26 6.26 -6.58 -15.61
N GLU A 27 6.76 -6.96 -16.77
CA GLU A 27 7.97 -7.76 -16.96
C GLU A 27 9.16 -6.82 -17.15
N PHE A 28 9.92 -6.60 -16.08
CA PHE A 28 11.12 -5.77 -16.13
C PHE A 28 12.20 -6.37 -15.24
N HIS A 29 13.08 -7.19 -15.85
CA HIS A 29 14.03 -8.03 -15.12
C HIS A 29 13.31 -8.90 -14.07
N GLY A 30 12.25 -9.60 -14.49
CA GLY A 30 11.29 -10.31 -13.62
C GLY A 30 10.00 -9.52 -13.42
N GLU A 31 8.96 -10.23 -12.95
CA GLU A 31 7.65 -9.66 -12.67
C GLU A 31 7.73 -8.62 -11.54
N LYS A 32 7.13 -7.43 -11.76
CA LYS A 32 7.12 -6.33 -10.79
C LYS A 32 5.74 -5.70 -10.71
N LEU A 33 5.33 -5.41 -9.47
CA LEU A 33 4.10 -4.65 -9.22
C LEU A 33 4.28 -3.20 -9.70
N ILE A 34 3.24 -2.64 -10.33
CA ILE A 34 3.11 -1.21 -10.57
C ILE A 34 1.96 -0.66 -9.75
N GLU A 35 2.23 0.44 -9.05
CA GLU A 35 1.24 1.24 -8.35
C GLU A 35 1.37 2.71 -8.78
N LEU A 36 0.34 3.28 -9.39
CA LEU A 36 0.32 4.63 -9.96
C LEU A 36 -0.38 5.62 -9.01
N LYS A 37 0.23 6.78 -8.79
CA LYS A 37 -0.31 7.85 -7.93
C LYS A 37 -0.13 9.22 -8.56
N SER A 38 -1.23 9.81 -9.01
CA SER A 38 -1.23 11.21 -9.43
C SER A 38 -1.31 12.14 -8.21
N ILE A 39 -0.30 12.99 -8.01
CA ILE A 39 -0.15 13.86 -6.84
C ILE A 39 0.06 15.33 -7.25
N SER A 40 -0.12 16.25 -6.29
CA SER A 40 0.17 17.67 -6.51
C SER A 40 1.67 17.92 -6.63
N ASP A 41 2.04 19.02 -7.29
CA ASP A 41 3.44 19.43 -7.49
C ASP A 41 4.23 19.54 -6.19
N ALA A 42 3.68 20.17 -5.16
CA ALA A 42 4.31 20.23 -3.83
C ALA A 42 4.53 18.84 -3.22
N GLY A 43 3.56 17.94 -3.40
CA GLY A 43 3.68 16.55 -3.00
C GLY A 43 4.81 15.87 -3.76
N PHE A 44 4.86 16.06 -5.08
CA PHE A 44 5.84 15.46 -5.99
C PHE A 44 7.26 15.92 -5.68
N ALA A 45 7.48 17.23 -5.50
CA ALA A 45 8.77 17.79 -5.12
C ALA A 45 9.29 17.22 -3.79
N TYR A 46 8.40 17.00 -2.80
CA TYR A 46 8.77 16.33 -1.55
C TYR A 46 9.23 14.89 -1.82
N ARG A 47 8.46 14.10 -2.58
CA ARG A 47 8.82 12.69 -2.86
C ARG A 47 10.10 12.60 -3.68
N LYS A 48 10.31 13.52 -4.62
CA LYS A 48 11.53 13.64 -5.43
C LYS A 48 12.76 13.95 -4.57
N THR A 49 12.63 14.88 -3.62
CA THR A 49 13.73 15.25 -2.71
C THR A 49 14.14 14.11 -1.78
N TYR A 50 13.17 13.41 -1.19
CA TYR A 50 13.45 12.37 -0.19
C TYR A 50 13.54 10.95 -0.78
N ASN A 51 13.22 10.78 -2.06
CA ASN A 51 13.13 9.51 -2.78
C ASN A 51 12.40 8.41 -1.99
N LYS A 52 11.34 8.79 -1.26
CA LYS A 52 10.59 7.89 -0.39
C LYS A 52 9.09 7.98 -0.67
N PRO A 53 8.39 6.84 -0.88
CA PRO A 53 6.95 6.84 -1.04
C PRO A 53 6.25 7.23 0.28
N LYS A 54 4.98 7.65 0.19
CA LYS A 54 4.15 7.84 1.39
C LYS A 54 3.96 6.48 2.09
N ASP A 55 4.04 6.45 3.42
CA ASP A 55 3.91 5.21 4.21
C ASP A 55 2.64 4.40 3.87
N ASP A 56 1.52 5.07 3.57
CA ASP A 56 0.28 4.38 3.16
C ASP A 56 0.44 3.65 1.81
N HIS A 57 1.16 4.25 0.86
CA HIS A 57 1.41 3.64 -0.45
C HIS A 57 2.42 2.49 -0.33
N ILE A 58 3.37 2.59 0.60
CA ILE A 58 4.26 1.46 0.94
C ILE A 58 3.43 0.30 1.46
N ARG A 59 2.52 0.53 2.42
CA ARG A 59 1.64 -0.53 2.94
C ARG A 59 0.84 -1.20 1.84
N GLN A 60 0.20 -0.41 0.97
CA GLN A 60 -0.60 -0.94 -0.12
C GLN A 60 0.23 -1.80 -1.08
N ALA A 61 1.37 -1.29 -1.56
CA ALA A 61 2.25 -2.03 -2.46
C ALA A 61 2.79 -3.32 -1.83
N GLN A 62 3.19 -3.29 -0.55
CA GLN A 62 3.68 -4.47 0.18
C GLN A 62 2.61 -5.57 0.30
N ILE A 63 1.37 -5.19 0.60
CA ILE A 63 0.24 -6.12 0.66
C ILE A 63 -0.01 -6.73 -0.72
N TYR A 64 -0.05 -5.92 -1.77
CA TYR A 64 -0.29 -6.40 -3.13
C TYR A 64 0.82 -7.31 -3.63
N MET A 65 2.08 -6.98 -3.36
CA MET A 65 3.22 -7.85 -3.64
C MET A 65 3.09 -9.21 -2.92
N LYS A 66 2.60 -9.23 -1.68
CA LYS A 66 2.35 -10.50 -0.97
C LYS A 66 1.24 -11.32 -1.63
N CYS A 67 0.12 -10.69 -1.95
CA CYS A 67 -1.05 -11.37 -2.50
C CYS A 67 -0.81 -11.89 -3.92
N LEU A 68 0.03 -11.21 -4.71
CA LEU A 68 0.39 -11.61 -6.07
C LEU A 68 1.68 -12.43 -6.16
N ASP A 69 2.30 -12.73 -5.02
CA ASP A 69 3.61 -13.40 -4.90
C ASP A 69 4.73 -12.76 -5.73
N LEU A 70 4.84 -11.44 -5.65
CA LEU A 70 5.87 -10.65 -6.33
C LEU A 70 6.96 -10.24 -5.33
N ASP A 71 8.22 -10.29 -5.77
CA ASP A 71 9.38 -9.94 -4.93
C ASP A 71 9.67 -8.44 -4.87
N SER A 72 9.21 -7.66 -5.84
CA SER A 72 9.49 -6.22 -5.93
C SER A 72 8.45 -5.47 -6.76
N GLY A 73 8.49 -4.14 -6.69
CA GLY A 73 7.57 -3.28 -7.41
C GLY A 73 8.02 -1.83 -7.46
N PHE A 74 7.24 -1.02 -8.17
CA PHE A 74 7.42 0.41 -8.27
C PHE A 74 6.16 1.14 -7.81
N VAL A 75 6.35 2.14 -6.95
CA VAL A 75 5.35 3.17 -6.72
C VAL A 75 5.70 4.35 -7.63
N ILE A 76 4.88 4.56 -8.64
CA ILE A 76 5.07 5.57 -9.67
C ILE A 76 4.22 6.78 -9.32
N TYR A 77 4.87 7.91 -9.08
CA TYR A 77 4.19 9.19 -8.88
C TYR A 77 4.13 9.96 -10.18
N GLU A 78 2.97 10.49 -10.50
CA GLU A 78 2.77 11.42 -11.61
C GLU A 78 2.41 12.80 -11.04
N ASN A 79 3.09 13.84 -11.49
CA ASN A 79 2.77 15.20 -11.14
C ASN A 79 1.63 15.72 -12.02
N LYS A 80 0.50 16.07 -11.41
CA LYS A 80 -0.69 16.57 -12.11
C LYS A 80 -0.45 17.85 -12.92
N ASN A 81 0.57 18.64 -12.57
CA ASN A 81 0.79 19.96 -13.15
C ASN A 81 1.64 19.92 -14.42
N ASN A 82 2.66 19.05 -14.45
CA ASN A 82 3.65 19.02 -15.53
C ASN A 82 3.83 17.61 -16.14
N GLN A 83 3.03 16.62 -15.72
CA GLN A 83 3.08 15.22 -16.17
C GLN A 83 4.43 14.54 -15.92
N GLU A 84 5.27 15.09 -15.03
CA GLU A 84 6.53 14.46 -14.65
C GLU A 84 6.27 13.18 -13.87
N ILE A 85 7.04 12.13 -14.15
CA ILE A 85 6.91 10.82 -13.53
C ILE A 85 8.12 10.53 -12.66
N LEU A 86 7.88 10.02 -11.45
CA LEU A 86 8.89 9.57 -10.50
C LEU A 86 8.60 8.12 -10.08
N PRO A 87 9.29 7.13 -10.69
CA PRO A 87 9.22 5.75 -10.25
C PRO A 87 10.13 5.55 -9.03
N ILE A 88 9.58 5.03 -7.93
CA ILE A 88 10.35 4.66 -6.75
C ILE A 88 10.28 3.14 -6.60
N TYR A 89 11.44 2.49 -6.73
CA TYR A 89 11.60 1.05 -6.55
C TYR A 89 11.46 0.64 -5.09
N MET A 90 10.87 -0.53 -4.86
CA MET A 90 10.83 -1.17 -3.55
C MET A 90 10.84 -2.69 -3.66
N GLU A 91 11.42 -3.32 -2.64
CA GLU A 91 11.43 -4.77 -2.47
C GLU A 91 10.38 -5.19 -1.46
N ARG A 92 9.87 -6.40 -1.61
CA ARG A 92 8.96 -7.03 -0.66
C ARG A 92 9.66 -7.19 0.68
N ASP A 93 9.04 -6.68 1.75
CA ASP A 93 9.48 -6.86 3.12
C ASP A 93 8.45 -7.72 3.87
N ASP A 94 8.67 -9.04 3.87
CA ASP A 94 7.81 -10.00 4.55
C ASP A 94 7.70 -9.73 6.05
N THR A 95 8.75 -9.18 6.68
CA THR A 95 8.72 -8.86 8.12
C THR A 95 7.74 -7.71 8.38
N PHE A 96 7.71 -6.71 7.51
CA PHE A 96 6.75 -5.62 7.57
C PHE A 96 5.32 -6.10 7.26
N ILE A 97 5.16 -6.95 6.24
CA ILE A 97 3.87 -7.51 5.84
C ILE A 97 3.26 -8.34 6.97
N GLU A 98 4.04 -9.23 7.60
CA GLU A 98 3.53 -10.06 8.69
C GLU A 98 3.09 -9.23 9.91
N LYS A 99 3.76 -8.10 10.18
CA LYS A 99 3.30 -7.15 11.22
C LYS A 99 1.95 -6.54 10.85
N LEU A 100 1.75 -6.15 9.60
CA LEU A 100 0.46 -5.64 9.12
C LEU A 100 -0.62 -6.72 9.16
N PHE A 101 -0.34 -7.91 8.67
CA PHE A 101 -1.28 -9.02 8.63
C PHE A 101 -1.69 -9.44 10.04
N THR A 102 -0.75 -9.52 10.98
CA THR A 102 -1.05 -9.76 12.40
C THR A 102 -2.00 -8.71 12.96
N LYS A 103 -1.81 -7.44 12.60
CA LYS A 103 -2.72 -6.35 13.01
C LYS A 103 -4.10 -6.52 12.37
N TYR A 104 -4.17 -6.82 11.08
CA TYR A 104 -5.45 -6.99 10.37
C TYR A 104 -6.22 -8.22 10.82
N ARG A 105 -5.55 -9.34 11.12
CA ARG A 105 -6.16 -10.52 11.74
C ARG A 105 -6.81 -10.19 13.08
N LYS A 106 -6.15 -9.39 13.92
CA LYS A 106 -6.75 -8.93 15.19
C LYS A 106 -7.98 -8.06 14.99
N ILE A 107 -7.94 -7.15 14.00
CA ILE A 107 -9.07 -6.28 13.67
C ILE A 107 -10.24 -7.12 13.14
N HIS A 108 -9.96 -8.05 12.21
CA HIS A 108 -10.96 -8.93 11.64
C HIS A 108 -11.57 -9.85 12.70
N LYS A 109 -10.76 -10.41 13.60
CA LYS A 109 -11.25 -11.17 14.75
C LYS A 109 -12.18 -10.35 15.64
N ALA A 110 -11.79 -9.12 16.00
CA ALA A 110 -12.64 -8.25 16.80
C ALA A 110 -13.98 -7.96 16.12
N PHE A 111 -13.97 -7.77 14.79
CA PHE A 111 -15.19 -7.64 13.98
C PHE A 111 -16.07 -8.90 14.02
N LEU A 112 -15.50 -10.10 13.87
CA LEU A 112 -16.24 -11.37 13.97
C LEU A 112 -16.83 -11.61 15.37
N ASP A 113 -16.10 -11.21 16.41
CA ASP A 113 -16.52 -11.35 17.80
C ASP A 113 -17.54 -10.26 18.23
N ASP A 114 -17.90 -9.32 17.33
CA ASP A 114 -18.72 -8.13 17.60
C ASP A 114 -18.19 -7.27 18.77
N VAL A 115 -16.86 -7.25 18.92
CA VAL A 115 -16.16 -6.47 19.95
C VAL A 115 -15.47 -5.29 19.28
N LEU A 116 -15.66 -4.10 19.86
CA LEU A 116 -14.93 -2.92 19.40
C LEU A 116 -13.42 -3.15 19.48
N PRO A 117 -12.67 -2.95 18.38
CA PRO A 117 -11.23 -3.16 18.37
C PRO A 117 -10.55 -2.22 19.37
N LEU A 118 -9.47 -2.71 19.98
CA LEU A 118 -8.70 -1.93 20.94
C LEU A 118 -8.20 -0.63 20.31
N ARG A 119 -8.53 0.49 20.95
CA ARG A 119 -8.07 1.81 20.51
C ARG A 119 -6.54 1.85 20.52
N PRO A 120 -5.89 2.14 19.38
CA PRO A 120 -4.43 2.10 19.29
C PRO A 120 -3.75 3.26 20.05
N TYR A 121 -4.50 4.29 20.44
CA TYR A 121 -4.00 5.44 21.21
C TYR A 121 -4.88 5.72 22.43
N LYS A 122 -4.25 5.87 23.59
CA LYS A 122 -4.85 6.42 24.82
C LYS A 122 -4.51 7.91 24.91
N SER A 123 -5.06 8.77 24.05
CA SER A 123 -5.04 10.20 24.40
C SER A 123 -6.16 10.45 25.40
N ALA A 124 -5.88 10.24 26.69
CA ALA A 124 -6.78 10.66 27.77
C ALA A 124 -7.08 12.17 27.75
N SER A 125 -6.35 12.94 26.93
CA SER A 125 -6.42 14.40 26.80
C SER A 125 -7.17 14.93 25.58
N SER A 126 -7.56 14.09 24.61
CA SER A 126 -8.30 14.55 23.43
C SER A 126 -9.80 14.60 23.73
N LYS A 127 -10.37 15.80 23.87
CA LYS A 127 -11.81 16.01 24.08
C LYS A 127 -12.67 15.40 22.97
N GLN A 128 -12.15 15.40 21.75
CA GLN A 128 -12.80 14.88 20.55
C GLN A 128 -12.89 13.33 20.54
N CYS A 129 -12.06 12.65 21.33
CA CYS A 129 -11.98 11.18 21.35
C CYS A 129 -12.69 10.53 22.54
N MET A 130 -13.39 11.31 23.38
CA MET A 130 -14.11 10.81 24.57
C MET A 130 -15.60 10.50 24.34
N SER A 131 -16.20 11.03 23.27
CA SER A 131 -17.66 10.96 23.03
C SER A 131 -18.07 10.13 21.81
N CYS A 132 -17.17 9.30 21.26
CA CYS A 132 -17.49 8.39 20.16
C CYS A 132 -17.71 6.97 20.68
#